data_AF-A0A6I5ZRA4-F1
#
_entry.id   AF-A0A6I5ZRA4-F1
#
_cell.length_a   1.000
_cell.length_b   1.000
_cell.length_c   1.000
_cell.angle_alpha   90.00
_cell.angle_beta   90.00
_cell.angle_gamma   90.00
#
_symmetry.space_group_name_H-M   'P 1'
#
loop_
_entity.id
_entity.type
_entity.pdbx_description
1 polymer ?
#
loop_
_entity_poly.entity_id
_entity_poly.type
_entity_poly.pdbx_seq_one_letter_code
_entity_poly.pdbx_strand_id
1 'polypeptide(L)' 'MLDRSRFTRWSDVDLAAWGIPDDQFYAAVGVVTGLSEKFKVDLVDPEACRDSLRSAIESEGVEL' A
#
# COMPACT_ATOMS: atom_id res chain seq x y z
N MET A 1 -0.56 15.52 3.11
CA MET A 1 -1.94 15.85 2.68
C MET A 1 -2.10 15.42 1.23
N LEU A 2 -3.12 14.62 0.95
CA LEU A 2 -3.34 13.97 -0.34
C LEU A 2 -3.60 15.00 -1.45
N ASP A 3 -2.64 15.17 -2.35
CA ASP A 3 -2.67 16.14 -3.44
C ASP A 3 -2.81 15.43 -4.79
N ARG A 4 -4.01 15.49 -5.36
CA ARG A 4 -4.36 14.84 -6.62
C ARG A 4 -3.57 15.36 -7.82
N SER A 5 -3.03 16.58 -7.75
CA SER A 5 -2.24 17.16 -8.85
C SER A 5 -0.89 16.44 -9.05
N ARG A 6 -0.44 15.69 -8.04
CA ARG A 6 0.80 14.90 -8.08
C ARG A 6 0.62 13.52 -8.69
N PHE A 7 -0.61 13.07 -8.92
CA PHE A 7 -0.87 11.78 -9.54
C PHE A 7 -0.62 11.83 -11.03
N THR A 8 0.11 10.82 -11.52
CA THR A 8 0.43 10.68 -12.94
C THR A 8 -0.03 9.32 -13.45
N ARG A 9 0.02 9.15 -14.77
CA ARG A 9 -0.28 7.85 -15.40
C ARG A 9 0.76 6.76 -15.09
N TRP A 10 1.89 7.12 -14.46
CA TRP A 10 2.97 6.22 -14.10
C TRP A 10 3.13 6.06 -12.59
N SER A 11 2.26 6.70 -11.80
CA SER A 11 2.21 6.48 -10.36
C SER A 11 1.80 5.04 -10.08
N ASP A 12 2.41 4.47 -9.05
CA ASP A 12 1.98 3.25 -8.39
C ASP A 12 0.72 3.48 -7.55
N VAL A 13 0.20 2.37 -7.01
CA VAL A 13 -0.85 2.34 -6.01
C VAL A 13 -0.28 1.65 -4.77
N ASP A 14 -0.16 2.40 -3.68
CA ASP A 14 0.25 1.85 -2.39
C ASP A 14 -0.99 1.39 -1.61
N LEU A 15 -0.96 0.15 -1.12
CA LEU A 15 -1.98 -0.41 -0.24
C LEU A 15 -1.38 -0.71 1.13
N ALA A 16 -2.06 -0.22 2.17
CA ALA A 16 -1.82 -0.62 3.55
C ALA A 16 -2.91 -1.61 3.96
N ALA A 17 -2.53 -2.76 4.51
CA ALA A 17 -3.47 -3.77 4.98
C ALA A 17 -3.07 -4.31 6.34
N TRP A 18 -4.04 -4.38 7.25
CA TRP A 18 -3.86 -4.85 8.63
C TRP A 18 -4.30 -6.31 8.77
N GLY A 19 -3.71 -7.02 9.74
CA GLY A 19 -4.14 -8.38 10.11
C GLY A 19 -3.80 -9.47 9.10
N ILE A 20 -2.87 -9.21 8.17
CA ILE A 20 -2.30 -10.26 7.31
C ILE A 20 -1.34 -11.09 8.18
N PRO A 21 -1.53 -12.42 8.30
CA PRO A 21 -0.58 -13.25 9.02
C PRO A 21 0.83 -13.18 8.41
N ASP A 22 1.87 -13.12 9.24
CA ASP A 22 3.27 -13.00 8.82
C ASP A 22 3.68 -14.06 7.78
N ASP A 23 3.18 -15.29 7.93
CA ASP A 23 3.46 -16.42 7.04
C ASP A 23 2.75 -16.32 5.68
N GLN A 24 1.79 -15.41 5.56
CA GLN A 24 1.03 -15.12 4.34
C GLN A 24 1.39 -13.78 3.70
N PHE A 25 2.16 -12.91 4.37
CA PHE A 25 2.44 -11.57 3.86
C PHE A 25 3.03 -11.58 2.44
N TYR A 26 4.05 -12.40 2.18
CA TYR A 26 4.64 -12.48 0.83
C TYR A 26 3.72 -13.11 -0.21
N ALA A 27 2.81 -14.01 0.19
CA ALA A 27 1.79 -14.51 -0.71
C ALA A 27 0.79 -13.41 -1.08
N ALA A 28 0.38 -12.58 -0.11
CA ALA A 28 -0.46 -11.42 -0.33
C ALA A 28 0.21 -10.38 -1.25
N VAL A 29 1.50 -10.11 -1.03
CA VAL A 29 2.32 -9.28 -1.95
C VAL A 29 2.25 -9.83 -3.38
N GLY A 30 2.48 -11.13 -3.55
CA GLY A 30 2.44 -11.77 -4.88
C GLY A 30 1.07 -11.63 -5.57
N VAL A 31 -0.03 -11.78 -4.83
CA VAL A 31 -1.38 -11.55 -5.35
C VAL A 31 -1.56 -10.09 -5.76
N VAL A 32 -1.21 -9.15 -4.88
CA VAL A 32 -1.42 -7.71 -5.08
C VAL A 32 -0.62 -7.19 -6.27
N THR A 33 0.66 -7.55 -6.37
CA THR A 33 1.52 -7.17 -7.50
C THR A 33 0.99 -7.73 -8.83
N GLY A 34 0.24 -8.83 -8.81
CA GLY A 34 -0.40 -9.43 -9.98
C GLY A 34 -1.79 -8.88 -10.33
N LEU A 35 -2.37 -7.97 -9.54
CA LEU A 35 -3.76 -7.50 -9.74
C LEU A 35 -3.96 -6.67 -11.01
N SER A 36 -2.91 -6.02 -11.52
CA SER A 36 -3.02 -5.15 -12.69
C SER A 36 -1.78 -5.22 -13.56
N GLU A 37 -1.99 -5.34 -14.87
CA GLU A 37 -0.93 -5.18 -15.86
C GLU A 37 -0.59 -3.70 -16.12
N LYS A 38 -1.45 -2.77 -15.66
CA LYS A 38 -1.33 -1.34 -15.96
C LYS A 38 -0.74 -0.55 -14.80
N PHE A 39 -1.10 -0.88 -13.57
CA PHE A 39 -0.64 -0.20 -12.38
C PHE A 39 0.23 -1.14 -11.55
N LYS A 40 1.39 -0.65 -11.13
CA LYS A 40 2.17 -1.31 -10.08
C LYS A 40 1.42 -1.10 -8.76
N VAL A 41 1.16 -2.19 -8.04
CA VAL A 41 0.52 -2.14 -6.73
C VAL A 41 1.48 -2.69 -5.70
N ASP A 42 1.81 -1.86 -4.71
CA ASP A 42 2.70 -2.19 -3.62
C ASP A 42 1.90 -2.38 -2.33
N LEU A 43 2.27 -3.39 -1.54
CA LEU A 43 1.60 -3.73 -0.29
C LEU A 43 2.54 -3.46 0.89
N VAL A 44 2.04 -2.76 1.91
CA VAL A 44 2.72 -2.52 3.18
C VAL A 44 1.88 -3.06 4.33
N ASP A 45 2.55 -3.71 5.28
CA ASP A 45 2.00 -4.03 6.60
C ASP A 45 2.26 -2.85 7.55
N PRO A 46 1.21 -2.14 8.01
CA PRO A 46 1.38 -1.02 8.93
C PRO A 46 1.90 -1.42 10.31
N GLU A 47 1.72 -2.68 10.73
CA GLU A 47 2.16 -3.19 12.03
C GLU A 47 3.67 -3.52 12.04
N ALA A 48 4.25 -3.78 10.87
CA ALA A 48 5.67 -4.11 10.70
C ALA A 48 6.52 -2.99 10.07
N CYS A 49 5.93 -1.82 9.76
CA CYS A 49 6.64 -0.71 9.13
C CYS A 49 7.21 0.31 10.14
N ARG A 50 7.99 1.29 9.65
CA ARG A 50 8.53 2.36 10.51
C ARG A 50 7.37 3.25 11.00
N ASP A 51 7.43 3.70 12.25
CA ASP A 51 6.40 4.57 12.86
C ASP A 51 6.05 5.80 12.04
N SER A 52 7.04 6.40 11.38
CA SER A 52 6.83 7.56 10.49
C SER A 52 5.98 7.22 9.27
N LEU A 53 6.14 6.00 8.71
CA LEU A 53 5.35 5.53 7.58
C LEU A 53 3.94 5.19 8.03
N ARG A 54 3.79 4.49 9.18
CA ARG A 54 2.48 4.23 9.77
C ARG A 54 1.70 5.52 10.02
N SER A 55 2.34 6.53 10.59
CA SER A 55 1.72 7.84 10.83
C SER A 55 1.28 8.53 9.54
N ALA A 56 2.05 8.40 8.46
CA ALA A 56 1.68 8.92 7.15
C ALA A 56 0.47 8.16 6.56
N ILE A 57 0.45 6.82 6.68
CA ILE A 57 -0.68 5.99 6.25
C ILE A 57 -1.96 6.37 7.00
N GLU A 58 -1.90 6.49 8.33
CA GLU A 58 -3.08 6.81 9.15
C GLU A 58 -3.60 8.23 8.94
N SER A 59 -2.72 9.19 8.61
CA SER A 59 -3.11 10.61 8.43
C SER A 59 -3.46 10.97 6.99
N GLU A 60 -2.90 10.28 6.00
CA GLU A 60 -3.06 10.62 4.58
C GLU A 60 -3.81 9.54 3.79
N GLY A 61 -3.87 8.30 4.28
CA GLY A 61 -4.55 7.19 3.61
C GLY A 61 -6.05 7.41 3.44
N VAL A 62 -6.61 6.72 2.46
CA VAL A 62 -8.06 6.68 2.22
C VAL A 62 -8.53 5.25 2.45
N GLU A 63 -9.48 5.08 3.38
CA GLU A 63 -10.11 3.79 3.67
C GLU A 63 -10.90 3.29 2.45
N LEU A 64 -10.79 1.98 2.17
CA LEU A 64 -11.41 1.29 1.03
C LEU A 64 -12.67 0.52 1.44
#